data_AF-A0A0B7BS76-F1
#
_entry.id   AF-A0A0B7BS76-F1
#
_cell.length_a   1.000
_cell.length_b   1.000
_cell.length_c   1.000
_cell.angle_alpha   90.00
_cell.angle_beta   90.00
_cell.angle_gamma   90.00
#
_symmetry.space_group_name_H-M   'P 1'
#
loop_
_entity.id
_entity.type
_entity.pdbx_description
1 polymer ?
#
loop_
_entity_poly.entity_id
_entity_poly.type
_entity_poly.pdbx_seq_one_letter_code
_entity_poly.pdbx_strand_id
1 'polypeptide(L)'
;LKAARETIPRGARKDYKPYWTAEVQKLEKDLEKTRSEAEQAQSVETNTVYKAAAAKYRREVKRAARQSWVKTTESLNLDRDGHKLWKLAKALSDENTSRPPIVLEQDKKMASGR
;
A
#
# COMPACT_ATOMS: atom_id res chain seq x y z
N LEU A 1 9.77 10.12 31.97
CA LEU A 1 9.05 10.78 30.85
C LEU A 1 9.81 10.78 29.51
N LYS A 2 11.15 10.63 29.48
CA LYS A 2 11.96 10.63 28.25
C LYS A 2 11.68 9.41 27.35
N ALA A 3 11.71 8.21 27.92
CA ALA A 3 11.41 6.96 27.21
C ALA A 3 10.05 6.98 26.51
N ALA A 4 8.97 7.37 27.20
CA ALA A 4 7.63 7.46 26.61
C ALA A 4 7.55 8.45 25.43
N ARG A 5 8.35 9.52 25.46
CA ARG A 5 8.43 10.51 24.37
C ARG A 5 9.14 9.96 23.14
N GLU A 6 10.10 9.06 23.33
CA GLU A 6 10.87 8.40 22.27
C GLU A 6 10.11 7.20 21.68
N THR A 7 9.34 6.48 22.51
CA THR A 7 8.63 5.26 22.08
C THR A 7 7.25 5.53 21.48
N ILE A 8 6.52 6.56 21.96
CA ILE A 8 5.14 6.84 21.51
C ILE A 8 5.19 7.87 20.37
N PRO A 9 4.83 7.48 19.13
CA PRO A 9 4.78 8.41 18.00
C PRO A 9 3.73 9.50 18.28
N ARG A 10 4.13 10.77 18.22
CA ARG A 10 3.22 11.91 18.34
C ARG A 10 2.81 12.41 16.95
N GLY A 11 1.51 12.60 16.74
CA GLY A 11 0.97 13.07 15.46
C GLY A 11 0.78 11.96 14.41
N ALA A 12 0.36 12.35 13.21
CA ALA A 12 0.19 11.43 12.09
C ALA A 12 1.55 10.94 11.60
N ARG A 13 1.73 9.61 11.51
CA ARG A 13 2.93 9.00 10.93
C ARG A 13 2.99 9.33 9.44
N LYS A 14 4.09 9.98 9.00
CA LYS A 14 4.28 10.47 7.62
C LYS A 14 4.16 9.37 6.56
N ASP A 15 4.66 8.17 6.85
CA ASP A 15 4.66 7.01 5.94
C ASP A 15 3.95 5.79 6.56
N TYR A 16 2.78 6.02 7.16
CA TYR A 16 2.03 4.94 7.79
C TYR A 16 1.46 3.96 6.76
N LYS A 17 2.08 2.78 6.67
CA LYS A 17 1.55 1.64 5.94
C LYS A 17 0.94 0.65 6.95
N PRO A 18 -0.40 0.65 7.16
CA PRO A 18 -1.03 -0.19 8.18
C PRO A 18 -0.86 -1.70 7.93
N TYR A 19 -0.62 -2.08 6.68
CA TYR A 19 -0.39 -3.46 6.26
C TYR A 19 1.08 -3.88 6.30
N TRP A 20 2.00 -2.99 6.70
CA TRP A 20 3.42 -3.28 6.71
C TRP A 20 3.81 -4.05 7.97
N THR A 21 3.88 -5.38 7.83
CA THR A 21 4.23 -6.29 8.92
C THR A 21 5.71 -6.68 8.88
N ALA A 22 6.21 -7.25 9.97
CA ALA A 22 7.57 -7.79 10.02
C ALA A 22 7.81 -8.87 8.95
N GLU A 23 6.78 -9.62 8.58
CA GLU A 23 6.83 -10.62 7.52
C GLU A 23 7.04 -9.99 6.14
N VAL A 24 6.28 -8.93 5.82
CA VAL A 24 6.43 -8.18 4.56
C VAL A 24 7.82 -7.56 4.49
N GLN A 25 8.31 -6.99 5.60
CA GLN A 25 9.66 -6.42 5.69
C GLN A 25 10.76 -7.47 5.46
N LYS A 26 10.56 -8.69 5.98
CA LYS A 26 11.50 -9.80 5.76
C LYS A 26 11.52 -10.20 4.30
N LEU A 27 10.35 -10.34 3.66
CA LEU A 27 10.25 -10.70 2.25
C LEU A 27 10.83 -9.63 1.32
N GLU A 28 10.73 -8.35 1.68
CA GLU A 28 11.39 -7.27 0.95
C GLU A 28 12.93 -7.40 1.01
N LYS A 29 13.48 -7.71 2.18
CA LYS A 29 14.93 -7.95 2.33
C LYS A 29 15.39 -9.18 1.55
N ASP A 30 14.61 -10.26 1.59
CA ASP A 30 14.91 -11.48 0.83
C ASP A 30 14.88 -11.19 -0.68
N LEU A 31 13.91 -10.40 -1.14
CA LEU A 31 13.81 -9.95 -2.53
C LEU A 31 15.03 -9.14 -2.95
N GLU A 32 15.45 -8.16 -2.14
CA GLU A 32 16.62 -7.33 -2.44
C GLU A 32 17.91 -8.17 -2.51
N LYS A 33 18.05 -9.16 -1.61
CA LYS A 33 19.17 -10.10 -1.65
C LYS A 33 19.19 -10.91 -2.94
N THR A 34 18.06 -11.53 -3.29
CA THR A 34 17.96 -12.33 -4.54
C THR A 34 18.14 -11.47 -5.79
N ARG A 35 17.76 -10.19 -5.73
CA ARG A 35 18.00 -9.23 -6.81
C ARG A 35 19.49 -8.98 -7.01
N SER A 36 20.21 -8.67 -5.93
CA SER A 36 21.65 -8.44 -5.98
C SER A 36 22.40 -9.67 -6.52
N GLU A 37 22.02 -10.87 -6.07
CA GLU A 37 22.57 -12.14 -6.58
C GLU A 37 22.26 -12.35 -8.07
N ALA A 38 21.04 -12.01 -8.51
CA ALA A 38 20.66 -12.11 -9.92
C ALA A 38 21.40 -11.12 -10.82
N GLU A 39 21.61 -9.88 -10.35
CA GLU A 39 22.37 -8.85 -11.06
C GLU A 39 23.86 -9.18 -11.18
N GLN A 40 24.43 -9.85 -10.17
CA GLN A 40 25.83 -10.30 -10.17
C GLN A 40 26.06 -11.54 -11.04
N ALA A 41 25.26 -12.59 -10.85
CA ALA A 41 25.48 -13.87 -11.54
C ALA A 41 24.99 -13.85 -13.00
N GLN A 42 24.01 -13.00 -13.33
CA GLN A 42 23.41 -12.87 -14.67
C GLN A 42 22.97 -14.20 -15.30
N SER A 43 22.56 -15.17 -14.48
CA SER A 43 22.12 -16.49 -14.93
C SER A 43 20.60 -16.65 -14.93
N VAL A 44 20.12 -17.67 -15.65
CA VAL A 44 18.70 -18.03 -15.72
C VAL A 44 18.21 -18.57 -14.38
N GLU A 45 19.02 -19.34 -13.65
CA GLU A 45 18.64 -19.88 -12.34
C GLU A 45 18.45 -18.76 -11.31
N THR A 46 19.39 -17.83 -11.22
CA THR A 46 19.32 -16.71 -10.26
C THR A 46 18.16 -15.77 -10.58
N ASN A 47 17.91 -15.48 -11.86
CA ASN A 47 16.74 -14.71 -12.27
C ASN A 47 15.41 -15.43 -11.97
N THR A 48 15.38 -16.77 -12.08
CA THR A 48 14.20 -17.57 -11.72
C THR A 48 13.93 -17.50 -10.22
N VAL A 49 14.96 -17.59 -9.37
CA VAL A 49 14.87 -17.40 -7.92
C VAL A 49 14.36 -15.99 -7.59
N TYR A 50 14.92 -14.94 -8.21
CA TYR A 50 14.46 -13.57 -8.03
C TYR A 50 12.98 -13.40 -8.41
N LYS A 51 12.56 -13.93 -9.57
CA LYS A 51 11.15 -13.89 -10.00
C LYS A 51 10.22 -14.59 -9.01
N ALA A 52 10.63 -15.72 -8.45
CA ALA A 52 9.88 -16.44 -7.42
C ALA A 52 9.77 -15.63 -6.12
N ALA A 53 10.87 -15.05 -5.64
CA ALA A 53 10.88 -14.17 -4.47
C ALA A 53 9.98 -12.93 -4.69
N ALA A 54 10.04 -12.33 -5.89
CA ALA A 54 9.21 -11.20 -6.27
C ALA A 54 7.71 -11.55 -6.32
N ALA A 55 7.36 -12.74 -6.82
CA ALA A 55 5.98 -13.22 -6.80
C ALA A 55 5.46 -13.40 -5.37
N LYS A 56 6.28 -14.00 -4.49
CA LYS A 56 5.95 -14.19 -3.07
C LYS A 56 5.75 -12.86 -2.35
N TYR A 57 6.67 -11.92 -2.52
CA TYR A 57 6.55 -10.57 -1.95
C TYR A 57 5.26 -9.87 -2.40
N ARG A 58 4.98 -9.83 -3.71
CA ARG A 58 3.76 -9.21 -4.24
C ARG A 58 2.49 -9.85 -3.68
N ARG A 59 2.47 -11.18 -3.54
CA ARG A 59 1.33 -11.91 -2.95
C ARG A 59 1.11 -11.49 -1.50
N GLU A 60 2.16 -11.48 -0.68
CA GLU A 60 2.02 -11.16 0.75
C GLU A 60 1.67 -9.69 0.98
N VAL A 61 2.22 -8.75 0.19
CA VAL A 61 1.80 -7.33 0.27
C VAL A 61 0.30 -7.20 0.00
N LYS A 62 -0.21 -7.84 -1.07
CA LYS A 62 -1.65 -7.82 -1.38
C LYS A 62 -2.49 -8.48 -0.28
N ARG A 63 -2.03 -9.61 0.27
CA ARG A 63 -2.70 -10.32 1.35
C ARG A 63 -2.76 -9.48 2.62
N ALA A 64 -1.63 -8.91 3.05
CA ALA A 64 -1.54 -8.06 4.23
C ALA A 64 -2.41 -6.80 4.09
N ALA A 65 -2.43 -6.17 2.90
CA ALA A 65 -3.30 -5.03 2.62
C ALA A 65 -4.79 -5.39 2.77
N ARG A 66 -5.21 -6.53 2.22
CA ARG A 66 -6.59 -7.02 2.36
C ARG A 66 -6.94 -7.35 3.81
N GLN A 67 -6.06 -8.03 4.53
CA GLN A 67 -6.28 -8.38 5.93
C GLN A 67 -6.34 -7.13 6.81
N SER A 68 -5.46 -6.16 6.58
CA SER A 68 -5.49 -4.87 7.27
C SER A 68 -6.81 -4.13 7.01
N TRP A 69 -7.31 -4.18 5.77
CA TRP A 69 -8.61 -3.61 5.42
C TRP A 69 -9.74 -4.29 6.17
N VAL A 70 -9.84 -5.62 6.07
CA VAL A 70 -10.86 -6.43 6.76
C VAL A 70 -10.87 -6.15 8.26
N LYS A 71 -9.71 -6.20 8.91
CA LYS A 71 -9.58 -5.92 10.35
C LYS A 71 -10.03 -4.50 10.70
N THR A 72 -9.71 -3.53 9.85
CA THR A 72 -10.14 -2.14 10.07
C THR A 72 -11.65 -2.03 9.96
N THR A 73 -12.26 -2.61 8.92
CA THR A 73 -13.71 -2.58 8.72
C THR A 73 -14.47 -3.36 9.78
N GLU A 74 -13.95 -4.51 10.23
CA GLU A 74 -14.52 -5.29 11.34
C GLU A 74 -14.51 -4.52 12.66
N SER A 75 -13.52 -3.64 12.87
CA SER A 75 -13.41 -2.85 14.09
C SER A 75 -14.31 -1.61 14.13
N LEU A 76 -14.93 -1.21 13.02
CA LEU A 76 -15.77 -0.02 12.96
C LEU A 76 -17.12 -0.27 13.65
N ASN A 77 -17.53 0.66 14.50
CA ASN A 77 -18.80 0.60 15.22
C ASN A 77 -19.71 1.77 14.80
N LEU A 78 -20.99 1.49 14.51
CA LEU A 78 -21.96 2.50 14.06
C LEU A 78 -22.15 3.66 15.05
N ASP A 79 -22.19 3.36 16.35
CA ASP A 79 -22.46 4.35 17.40
C ASP A 79 -21.26 5.26 17.68
N ARG A 80 -20.04 4.75 17.44
CA ARG A 80 -18.79 5.45 17.77
C ARG A 80 -18.08 6.03 16.56
N ASP A 81 -18.21 5.40 15.39
CA ASP A 81 -17.45 5.69 14.17
C ASP A 81 -18.34 6.13 12.99
N GLY A 82 -19.54 6.67 13.26
CA GLY A 82 -20.51 7.06 12.23
C GLY A 82 -19.93 7.87 11.06
N HIS A 83 -19.06 8.85 11.33
CA HIS A 83 -18.39 9.63 10.27
C HIS A 83 -17.45 8.80 9.39
N LYS A 84 -16.71 7.85 9.97
CA LYS A 84 -15.80 6.97 9.22
C LYS A 84 -16.62 5.99 8.38
N LEU A 85 -17.70 5.46 8.92
CA LEU A 85 -18.61 4.56 8.22
C LEU A 85 -19.34 5.26 7.08
N TRP A 86 -19.75 6.52 7.27
CA TRP A 86 -20.32 7.33 6.18
C TRP A 86 -19.31 7.55 5.05
N LYS A 87 -18.05 7.90 5.37
CA LYS A 87 -16.98 8.01 4.36
C LYS A 87 -16.72 6.69 3.64
N LEU A 88 -16.74 5.57 4.37
CA LEU A 88 -16.59 4.23 3.79
C LEU A 88 -17.73 3.93 2.82
N ALA A 89 -18.98 4.13 3.25
CA ALA A 89 -20.16 3.94 2.40
C ALA A 89 -20.06 4.78 1.13
N LYS A 90 -19.72 6.08 1.26
CA LYS A 90 -19.52 6.98 0.11
C LYS A 90 -18.41 6.52 -0.84
N ALA A 91 -17.31 5.97 -0.31
CA ALA A 91 -16.22 5.43 -1.11
C ALA A 91 -16.61 4.13 -1.84
N LEU A 92 -17.50 3.32 -1.26
CA LEU A 92 -18.02 2.09 -1.89
C LEU A 92 -19.10 2.39 -2.93
N SER A 93 -19.85 3.47 -2.79
CA SER A 93 -20.93 3.88 -3.70
C SER A 93 -20.46 4.60 -4.97
N ASP A 94 -19.14 4.72 -5.21
CA ASP A 94 -18.55 5.45 -6.35
C ASP A 94 -18.98 6.93 -6.49
N GLU A 95 -19.71 7.50 -5.53
CA GLU A 95 -20.01 8.94 -5.43
C GLU A 95 -18.76 9.79 -5.19
N ASN A 96 -17.62 9.13 -4.93
CA ASN A 96 -16.31 9.74 -4.89
C ASN A 96 -15.75 9.88 -6.32
N THR A 97 -16.47 10.59 -7.19
CA THR A 97 -16.05 10.95 -8.55
C THR A 97 -15.01 12.08 -8.54
N SER A 98 -13.95 11.93 -7.75
CA SER A 98 -12.70 12.64 -8.05
C SER A 98 -11.89 11.79 -9.03
N ARG A 99 -12.45 11.57 -10.23
CA ARG A 99 -11.62 11.16 -11.36
C ARG A 99 -10.79 12.39 -11.73
N PRO A 100 -9.45 12.29 -11.84
CA PRO A 100 -8.70 13.39 -12.41
C PRO A 100 -9.26 13.67 -13.81
N PRO A 101 -9.46 14.94 -14.20
CA PRO A 101 -9.97 15.26 -15.52
C PRO A 101 -9.06 14.63 -16.57
N ILE A 102 -9.65 14.00 -17.58
CA ILE A 102 -8.89 13.50 -18.72
C ILE A 102 -8.40 14.73 -19.48
N VAL A 103 -7.10 15.00 -19.38
CA VAL A 103 -6.46 16.07 -20.16
C VAL A 103 -6.05 15.46 -21.50
N LEU A 104 -6.72 15.88 -22.57
CA LEU A 104 -6.29 15.57 -23.93
C LEU A 104 -5.50 16.77 -24.46
N GLU A 105 -4.29 16.52 -24.95
CA GLU A 105 -3.51 17.54 -25.64
C GLU A 105 -3.90 17.52 -27.12
N GLN A 106 -4.67 18.53 -27.55
CA GLN A 106 -4.96 18.80 -28.96
C GLN A 106 -4.43 20.19 -29.31
N ASP A 107 -3.61 20.27 -30.36
CA ASP A 107 -3.17 21.53 -30.99
C ASP A 107 -2.63 22.60 -30.02
N LYS A 108 -1.76 22.20 -29.08
CA LYS A 108 -1.11 23.07 -28.07
C LYS A 108 -2.07 23.86 -27.18
N LYS A 109 -3.35 23.47 -27.10
CA LYS A 109 -4.32 24.04 -26.15
C LYS A 109 -4.82 22.95 -25.22
N MET A 110 -4.75 23.21 -23.92
CA MET A 110 -5.29 22.29 -22.91
C MET A 110 -6.81 22.44 -22.88
N ALA A 111 -7.53 21.40 -23.30
CA ALA A 111 -8.97 21.30 -23.13
C ALA A 111 -9.28 20.27 -22.03
N SER A 112 -9.93 20.71 -20.96
CA SER A 112 -10.39 19.83 -19.88
C SER A 112 -11.88 19.51 -20.08
N GLY A 113 -12.21 18.24 -20.27
CA GLY A 113 -13.60 17.74 -20.26
C GLY A 113 -14.01 17.22 -18.87
N ARG A 114 -15.31 17.30 -18.57
CA ARG A 114 -15.94 16.70 -17.38
C ARG A 114 -16.54 15.34 -17.74
#